data_AF-A0A975AWS8-F1
#
_entry.id   AF-A0A975AWS8-F1
#
_cell.length_a   1.000
_cell.length_b   1.000
_cell.length_c   1.000
_cell.angle_alpha   90.00
_cell.angle_beta   90.00
_cell.angle_gamma   90.00
#
_symmetry.space_group_name_H-M   'P 1'
#
loop_
_entity.id
_entity.type
_entity.pdbx_description
1 polymer ?
#
loop_
_entity_poly.entity_id
_entity_poly.type
_entity_poly.pdbx_seq_one_letter_code
_entity_poly.pdbx_strand_id
1 'polypeptide(L)'
;MILTDKEYSYDYRSYKEPSRAKKPRNKLKNLFLIVFICSLSFVILLRYSIIYQKSVLLNKMETKLAYTENLNRQLEVEIASLSDMQKIESIAKDKLGMIEPEGGQRVYLNVGSDKKNDVHMTNKNENKSIFSKILGLVVK
;
A
#
# COMPACT_ATOMS: atom_id res chain seq x y z
N MET A 1 64.12 24.96 -90.20
CA MET A 1 63.71 24.32 -88.93
C MET A 1 62.42 23.56 -89.25
N ILE A 2 62.47 22.23 -89.33
CA ILE A 2 61.30 21.41 -89.70
C ILE A 2 60.61 21.04 -88.38
N LEU A 3 59.41 21.56 -88.17
CA LEU A 3 58.55 21.17 -87.04
C LEU A 3 57.73 19.97 -87.51
N THR A 4 58.09 18.79 -87.02
CA THR A 4 57.30 17.58 -87.20
C THR A 4 56.14 17.62 -86.21
N ASP A 5 54.90 17.66 -86.70
CA ASP A 5 53.69 17.42 -85.90
C ASP A 5 53.71 15.97 -85.42
N LYS A 6 54.30 15.73 -84.24
CA LYS A 6 54.08 14.49 -83.51
C LYS A 6 52.74 14.62 -82.79
N GLU A 7 51.75 13.90 -83.28
CA GLU A 7 50.43 13.79 -82.67
C GLU A 7 50.57 13.01 -81.35
N TYR A 8 50.61 13.74 -80.23
CA TYR A 8 50.63 13.15 -78.90
C TYR A 8 49.21 12.68 -78.55
N SER A 9 48.94 11.38 -78.69
CA SER A 9 47.73 10.77 -78.16
C SER A 9 47.86 10.60 -76.64
N TYR A 10 47.31 11.54 -75.87
CA TYR A 10 47.20 11.40 -74.42
C TYR A 10 46.15 10.35 -74.06
N ASP A 11 46.58 9.24 -73.46
CA ASP A 11 45.70 8.27 -72.81
C ASP A 11 45.26 8.83 -71.45
N TYR A 12 44.10 9.50 -71.44
CA TYR A 12 43.49 9.99 -70.20
C TYR A 12 42.96 8.79 -69.39
N ARG A 13 43.78 8.27 -68.47
CA ARG A 13 43.29 7.39 -67.41
C ARG A 13 42.31 8.18 -66.55
N SER A 14 41.02 7.88 -66.67
CA SER A 14 39.96 8.47 -65.84
C SER A 14 40.28 8.26 -64.36
N TYR A 15 40.68 9.33 -63.67
CA TYR A 15 40.89 9.32 -62.23
C TYR A 15 39.52 9.14 -61.55
N LYS A 16 39.20 7.92 -61.12
CA LYS A 16 38.06 7.68 -60.23
C LYS A 16 38.41 8.23 -58.86
N GLU A 17 37.77 9.34 -58.47
CA GLU A 17 37.83 9.80 -57.09
C GLU A 17 37.47 8.66 -56.13
N PRO A 18 38.19 8.47 -55.01
CA PRO A 18 37.79 7.50 -54.01
C PRO A 18 36.44 7.95 -53.45
N SER A 19 35.38 7.20 -53.78
CA SER A 19 34.05 7.46 -53.24
C SER A 19 34.15 7.47 -51.73
N ARG A 20 33.87 8.62 -51.11
CA ARG A 20 33.86 8.77 -49.65
C ARG A 20 32.86 7.77 -49.09
N ALA A 21 33.33 6.63 -48.59
CA ALA A 21 32.50 5.64 -47.95
C ALA A 21 31.78 6.33 -46.77
N LYS A 22 30.46 6.46 -46.88
CA LYS A 22 29.63 7.05 -45.81
C LYS A 22 29.74 6.13 -44.60
N LYS A 23 30.49 6.56 -43.57
CA LYS A 23 30.59 5.83 -42.29
C LYS A 23 29.18 5.54 -41.77
N PRO A 24 28.87 4.30 -41.39
CA PRO A 24 27.53 3.94 -40.94
C PRO A 24 27.18 4.72 -39.67
N ARG A 25 25.96 5.25 -39.62
CA ARG A 25 25.41 6.09 -38.54
C ARG A 25 25.10 5.25 -37.30
N ASN A 26 26.11 4.65 -36.69
CA ASN A 26 25.96 3.76 -35.53
C ASN A 26 25.69 4.51 -34.21
N LYS A 27 25.77 5.85 -34.22
CA LYS A 27 25.62 6.70 -33.03
C LYS A 27 24.24 6.57 -32.37
N LEU A 28 23.19 6.26 -33.15
CA LEU A 28 21.83 6.09 -32.63
C LEU A 28 21.68 4.83 -31.77
N LYS A 29 22.41 3.75 -32.07
CA LYS A 29 22.36 2.51 -31.30
C LYS A 29 22.94 2.70 -29.89
N ASN A 30 24.05 3.45 -29.80
CA ASN A 30 24.67 3.79 -28.51
C ASN A 30 23.75 4.69 -27.66
N LEU A 31 23.10 5.68 -28.30
CA LEU A 31 22.13 6.54 -27.61
C LEU A 31 20.95 5.74 -27.05
N PHE A 32 20.43 4.79 -27.84
CA PHE A 32 19.32 3.94 -27.42
C PHE A 32 19.69 3.03 -26.24
N LEU A 33 20.91 2.49 -26.23
CA LEU A 33 21.42 1.68 -25.11
C LEU A 33 21.48 2.49 -23.80
N ILE A 34 21.97 3.73 -23.87
CA ILE A 34 22.06 4.62 -22.70
C ILE A 34 20.67 4.98 -22.18
N VAL A 35 19.75 5.35 -23.07
CA VAL A 35 18.35 5.62 -22.70
C VAL A 35 17.69 4.39 -22.07
N PHE A 36 17.97 3.21 -22.62
CA PHE A 36 17.44 1.96 -22.09
C PHE A 36 17.92 1.71 -20.65
N ILE A 37 19.22 1.84 -20.40
CA ILE A 37 19.79 1.67 -19.05
C ILE A 37 19.24 2.73 -18.07
N CYS A 38 19.16 3.99 -18.50
CA CYS A 38 18.56 5.06 -17.70
C CYS A 38 17.08 4.77 -17.38
N SER A 39 16.31 4.29 -18.36
CA SER A 39 14.91 3.95 -18.16
C SER A 39 14.75 2.81 -17.16
N LEU A 40 15.64 1.81 -17.19
CA LEU A 40 15.61 0.69 -16.26
C LEU A 40 15.88 1.16 -14.82
N SER A 41 16.87 2.03 -14.63
CA SER A 41 17.14 2.67 -13.34
C SER A 41 15.96 3.51 -12.85
N PHE A 42 15.29 4.22 -13.75
CA PHE A 42 14.13 5.05 -13.40
C PHE A 42 12.92 4.20 -12.97
N VAL A 43 12.67 3.07 -13.63
CA VAL A 43 11.60 2.12 -13.25
C VAL A 43 11.80 1.60 -11.84
N ILE A 44 13.04 1.29 -11.46
CA ILE A 44 13.39 0.85 -10.11
C ILE A 44 13.01 1.93 -9.09
N LEU A 45 13.39 3.19 -9.33
CA LEU A 45 13.05 4.32 -8.46
C LEU A 45 11.53 4.53 -8.31
N LEU A 46 10.76 4.41 -9.41
CA LEU A 46 9.31 4.50 -9.37
C LEU A 46 8.69 3.40 -8.52
N ARG A 47 9.19 2.16 -8.62
CA ARG A 47 8.76 1.06 -7.75
C ARG A 47 9.06 1.35 -6.28
N TYR A 48 10.25 1.87 -5.97
CA TYR A 48 10.61 2.28 -4.61
C TYR A 48 9.67 3.36 -4.06
N SER A 49 9.31 4.37 -4.87
CA SER A 49 8.38 5.42 -4.44
C SER A 49 6.99 4.86 -4.11
N ILE A 50 6.47 3.94 -4.93
CA ILE A 50 5.19 3.27 -4.68
C ILE A 50 5.25 2.46 -3.38
N ILE A 51 6.32 1.68 -3.19
CA ILE A 51 6.50 0.88 -1.97
C ILE A 51 6.55 1.79 -0.74
N TYR A 52 7.31 2.88 -0.80
CA TYR A 52 7.42 3.83 0.29
C TYR A 52 6.07 4.43 0.68
N GLN A 53 5.25 4.85 -0.29
CA GLN A 53 3.90 5.34 -0.01
C GLN A 53 3.02 4.28 0.67
N LYS A 54 3.12 3.01 0.23
CA LYS A 54 2.40 1.89 0.86
C LYS A 54 2.90 1.64 2.28
N SER A 55 4.21 1.68 2.53
CA SER A 55 4.80 1.54 3.87
C SER A 55 4.37 2.66 4.81
N VAL A 56 4.31 3.91 4.33
CA VAL A 56 3.80 5.04 5.13
C VAL A 56 2.32 4.86 5.46
N LEU A 57 1.51 4.42 4.50
CA LEU A 57 0.10 4.13 4.74
C LEU A 57 -0.08 2.98 5.74
N LEU A 58 0.70 1.90 5.61
CA LEU A 58 0.68 0.77 6.54
C LEU A 58 1.03 1.21 7.97
N ASN A 59 2.11 1.96 8.15
CA ASN A 59 2.48 2.52 9.46
C ASN A 59 1.36 3.39 10.04
N LYS A 60 0.70 4.22 9.22
CA LYS A 60 -0.45 5.03 9.68
C LYS A 60 -1.65 4.19 10.09
N MET A 61 -1.90 3.06 9.42
CA MET A 61 -2.99 2.15 9.79
C MET A 61 -2.66 1.38 11.07
N GLU A 62 -1.43 0.91 11.21
CA GLU A 62 -0.94 0.19 12.39
C GLU A 62 -0.97 1.07 13.64
N THR A 63 -0.50 2.32 13.53
CA THR A 63 -0.58 3.31 14.62
C THR A 63 -2.02 3.63 15.03
N LYS A 64 -2.95 3.75 14.07
CA LYS A 64 -4.38 3.90 14.38
C LYS A 64 -4.95 2.68 15.09
N LEU A 65 -4.60 1.47 14.62
CA LEU A 65 -5.05 0.22 15.24
C LEU A 65 -4.56 0.14 16.69
N ALA A 66 -3.27 0.36 16.92
CA ALA A 66 -2.67 0.39 18.25
C ALA A 66 -3.30 1.46 19.15
N TYR A 67 -3.63 2.64 18.60
CA TYR A 67 -4.33 3.68 19.34
C TYR A 67 -5.73 3.22 19.78
N THR A 68 -6.52 2.64 18.87
CA THR A 68 -7.86 2.12 19.18
C THR A 68 -7.82 0.97 20.17
N GLU A 69 -6.87 0.03 20.06
CA GLU A 69 -6.70 -1.05 21.04
C GLU A 69 -6.34 -0.52 22.42
N ASN A 70 -5.43 0.47 22.50
CA ASN A 70 -5.09 1.09 23.78
C ASN A 70 -6.26 1.85 24.38
N LEU A 71 -7.09 2.52 23.57
CA LEU A 71 -8.32 3.14 24.07
C LEU A 71 -9.27 2.08 24.63
N ASN A 72 -9.52 0.98 23.91
CA ASN A 72 -10.38 -0.09 24.39
C ASN A 72 -9.89 -0.68 25.71
N ARG A 73 -8.58 -0.96 25.84
CA ARG A 73 -8.01 -1.44 27.11
C ARG A 73 -8.17 -0.43 28.25
N GLN A 74 -7.97 0.87 27.98
CA GLN A 74 -8.17 1.90 29.00
C GLN A 74 -9.63 1.98 29.44
N LEU A 75 -10.57 1.94 28.50
CA LEU A 75 -12.00 1.88 28.79
C LEU A 75 -12.37 0.63 29.60
N GLU A 76 -11.80 -0.52 29.26
CA GLU A 76 -12.02 -1.77 30.01
C GLU A 76 -11.49 -1.67 31.44
N VAL A 77 -10.30 -1.09 31.64
CA VAL A 77 -9.74 -0.83 32.97
C VAL A 77 -10.58 0.19 33.74
N GLU A 78 -11.08 1.23 33.09
CA GLU A 78 -11.94 2.22 33.71
C GLU A 78 -13.26 1.59 34.17
N ILE A 79 -13.91 0.80 33.31
CA ILE A 79 -15.10 0.02 33.66
C ILE A 79 -14.82 -0.91 34.83
N ALA A 80 -13.71 -1.65 34.79
CA ALA A 80 -13.30 -2.52 35.89
C ALA A 80 -13.14 -1.73 37.19
N SER A 81 -12.49 -0.56 37.14
CA SER A 81 -12.34 0.32 38.30
C SER A 81 -13.66 0.86 38.83
N LEU A 82 -14.65 1.11 37.95
CA LEU A 82 -15.97 1.59 38.34
C LEU A 82 -16.86 0.47 38.89
N SER A 83 -16.68 -0.75 38.37
CA SER A 83 -17.33 -1.96 38.88
C SER A 83 -16.68 -2.51 40.15
N ASP A 84 -15.48 -2.01 40.50
CA ASP A 84 -14.77 -2.42 41.69
C ASP A 84 -15.57 -2.06 42.93
N MET A 85 -15.80 -3.07 43.77
CA MET A 85 -16.64 -3.00 44.95
C MET A 85 -16.16 -1.91 45.92
N GLN A 86 -14.84 -1.69 46.01
CA GLN A 86 -14.26 -0.64 46.85
C GLN A 86 -14.62 0.78 46.38
N LYS A 87 -14.71 0.99 45.06
CA LYS A 87 -15.08 2.30 44.50
C LYS A 87 -16.58 2.54 44.62
N ILE A 88 -17.39 1.50 44.44
CA ILE A 88 -18.84 1.56 44.69
C ILE A 88 -19.10 1.87 46.17
N GLU A 89 -18.39 1.21 47.08
CA GLU A 89 -18.52 1.41 48.53
C GLU A 89 -18.12 2.83 48.95
N SER A 90 -17.00 3.36 48.45
CA SER A 90 -16.59 4.75 48.76
C SER A 90 -17.58 5.77 48.22
N ILE A 91 -18.10 5.61 47.00
CA ILE A 91 -19.14 6.50 46.47
C ILE A 91 -20.43 6.40 47.31
N ALA A 92 -20.84 5.19 47.69
CA ALA A 92 -22.02 4.96 48.52
C ALA A 92 -21.87 5.63 49.89
N LYS A 93 -20.75 5.42 50.59
CA LYS A 93 -20.51 5.97 51.92
C LYS A 93 -20.22 7.48 51.89
N ASP A 94 -19.29 7.93 51.04
CA ASP A 94 -18.74 9.30 51.09
C ASP A 94 -19.61 10.32 50.33
N LYS A 95 -20.18 9.92 49.18
CA LYS A 95 -21.00 10.83 48.36
C LYS A 95 -22.49 10.71 48.63
N LEU A 96 -22.98 9.50 48.84
CA LEU A 96 -24.41 9.24 49.03
C LEU A 96 -24.80 9.12 50.51
N GLY A 97 -23.83 9.11 51.42
CA GLY A 97 -24.09 9.00 52.86
C GLY A 97 -24.72 7.66 53.26
N MET A 98 -24.58 6.63 52.42
CA MET A 98 -25.11 5.30 52.71
C MET A 98 -24.33 4.68 53.88
N ILE A 99 -25.07 3.95 54.71
CA ILE A 99 -24.53 3.25 55.87
C ILE A 99 -24.72 1.76 55.63
N GLU A 100 -23.77 0.94 56.08
CA GLU A 100 -23.86 -0.50 55.93
C GLU A 100 -25.06 -1.04 56.74
N PRO A 101 -25.96 -1.83 56.12
CA PRO A 101 -27.19 -2.27 56.77
C PRO A 101 -26.90 -3.29 57.88
N GLU A 102 -27.60 -3.17 58.99
CA GLU A 102 -27.53 -4.14 60.08
C GLU A 102 -28.18 -5.48 59.67
N GLY A 103 -27.83 -6.57 60.37
CA GLY A 103 -28.13 -7.94 59.95
C GLY A 103 -29.60 -8.25 59.61
N GLY A 104 -30.55 -7.51 60.20
CA GLY A 104 -31.99 -7.65 59.99
C GLY A 104 -32.61 -6.78 58.89
N GLN A 105 -31.87 -5.86 58.27
CA GLN A 105 -32.39 -4.91 57.27
C GLN A 105 -32.23 -5.40 55.82
N ARG A 106 -31.70 -6.61 55.60
CA ARG A 106 -31.46 -7.18 54.27
C ARG A 106 -32.68 -7.92 53.75
N VAL A 107 -33.20 -7.50 52.59
CA VAL A 107 -34.33 -8.15 51.90
C VAL A 107 -33.84 -8.73 50.56
N TYR A 108 -33.99 -10.03 50.36
CA TYR A 108 -33.62 -10.71 49.11
C TYR A 108 -34.83 -10.78 48.16
N LEU A 109 -34.73 -10.14 46.98
CA LEU A 109 -35.72 -10.29 45.90
C LEU A 109 -35.22 -11.30 44.86
N ASN A 110 -36.07 -12.27 44.51
CA ASN A 110 -35.81 -13.20 43.43
C ASN A 110 -36.35 -12.61 42.11
N VAL A 111 -35.45 -12.19 41.23
CA VAL A 111 -35.82 -11.65 39.91
C VAL A 111 -35.81 -12.81 38.91
N GLY A 112 -37.00 -13.20 38.45
CA GLY A 112 -37.18 -14.25 37.45
C GLY A 112 -36.39 -13.96 36.17
N SER A 113 -35.83 -15.01 35.56
CA SER A 113 -34.95 -14.95 34.40
C SER A 113 -35.71 -14.72 33.09
N ASP A 114 -36.21 -13.51 32.87
CA ASP A 114 -36.66 -13.09 31.54
C ASP A 114 -35.43 -12.80 30.66
N LYS A 115 -35.05 -13.82 29.89
CA LYS A 115 -33.99 -13.76 28.88
C LYS A 115 -34.30 -12.66 27.86
N LYS A 116 -33.54 -11.57 27.89
CA LYS A 116 -33.51 -10.60 26.79
C LYS A 116 -32.99 -11.31 25.55
N ASN A 117 -33.81 -11.35 24.51
CA ASN A 117 -33.44 -11.88 23.20
C ASN A 117 -32.48 -10.91 22.53
N ASP A 118 -31.19 -11.23 22.52
CA ASP A 118 -30.20 -10.51 21.71
C ASP A 118 -30.44 -10.84 20.23
N VAL A 119 -30.82 -9.82 19.47
CA VAL A 119 -31.08 -9.90 18.03
C VAL A 119 -29.76 -10.12 17.29
N HIS A 120 -29.54 -11.35 16.80
CA HIS A 120 -28.46 -11.65 15.86
C HIS A 120 -28.72 -10.97 14.51
N MET A 121 -28.06 -9.84 14.26
CA MET A 121 -27.89 -9.29 12.90
C MET A 121 -26.78 -10.06 12.18
N THR A 122 -27.15 -11.14 11.49
CA THR A 122 -26.28 -11.80 10.51
C THR A 122 -26.39 -11.03 9.19
N ASN A 123 -25.38 -10.23 8.86
CA ASN A 123 -25.25 -9.67 7.52
C ASN A 123 -24.23 -10.49 6.73
N LYS A 124 -24.73 -11.54 6.08
CA LYS A 124 -23.95 -12.39 5.18
C LYS A 124 -23.95 -11.75 3.79
N ASN A 125 -23.05 -10.79 3.55
CA ASN A 125 -22.82 -10.25 2.22
C ASN A 125 -21.76 -11.09 1.50
N GLU A 126 -22.21 -12.09 0.74
CA GLU A 126 -21.37 -12.88 -0.16
C GLU A 126 -21.02 -12.09 -1.43
N ASN A 127 -19.85 -11.43 -1.46
CA ASN A 127 -19.30 -10.84 -2.68
C ASN A 127 -18.65 -11.91 -3.58
N LYS A 128 -19.47 -12.74 -4.24
CA LYS A 128 -19.01 -13.80 -5.17
C LYS A 128 -19.09 -13.42 -6.66
N SER A 129 -19.45 -12.19 -6.99
CA SER A 129 -19.80 -11.81 -8.38
C SER A 129 -18.59 -11.49 -9.27
N ILE A 130 -17.45 -11.09 -8.68
CA ILE A 130 -16.28 -10.63 -9.45
C ILE A 130 -15.25 -11.75 -9.64
N PHE A 131 -15.02 -12.56 -8.61
CA PHE A 131 -14.06 -13.67 -8.65
C PHE A 131 -14.50 -14.79 -9.61
N SER A 132 -15.80 -15.10 -9.65
CA SER A 132 -16.36 -16.12 -10.55
C SER A 132 -16.22 -15.77 -12.04
N LYS A 133 -16.33 -14.49 -12.39
CA LYS A 133 -16.12 -14.02 -13.77
C LYS A 133 -14.66 -14.16 -14.22
N ILE A 134 -13.72 -13.93 -13.30
CA ILE A 134 -12.28 -14.03 -13.60
C ILE A 134 -11.86 -15.49 -13.71
N LEU A 135 -12.30 -16.37 -12.79
CA LEU A 135 -12.02 -17.81 -12.90
C LEU A 135 -12.65 -18.45 -14.14
N GLY A 136 -13.86 -18.05 -14.52
CA GLY A 136 -14.52 -18.58 -15.71
C GLY A 136 -13.84 -18.23 -17.04
N LEU A 137 -13.02 -17.17 -17.07
CA LEU A 137 -12.30 -16.75 -18.28
C LEU A 137 -10.95 -17.48 -18.44
N VAL A 138 -10.41 -18.04 -17.36
CA VAL A 138 -9.14 -18.79 -17.33
C VAL A 138 -9.35 -20.30 -17.55
N VAL A 139 -10.57 -20.81 -17.31
CA VAL A 139 -10.95 -22.23 -17.50
C VAL A 139 -11.76 -22.44 -18.79
N LYS A 140 -11.38 -21.73 -19.87
CA LYS A 140 -11.89 -22.01 -21.22
C LYS A 140 -10.76 -22.06 -22.24
#